data_AF-A0A7S3HNT3-F1
#
_entry.id   AF-A0A7S3HNT3-F1
#
_cell.length_a   1.000
_cell.length_b   1.000
_cell.length_c   1.000
_cell.angle_alpha   90.00
_cell.angle_beta   90.00
_cell.angle_gamma   90.00
#
_symmetry.space_group_name_H-M   'P 1'
#
loop_
_entity.id
_entity.type
_entity.pdbx_description
1 polymer ?
#
loop_
_entity_poly.entity_id
_entity_poly.type
_entity_poly.pdbx_seq_one_letter_code
_entity_poly.pdbx_strand_id
1 'polypeptide(L)'
;GAYSKAKTYDPPYAGAMFPWESAFIGVETCPSSRTALREQHISADISLAVWQYYAVTKDTEWLRTVGFPILQGVADFYVSRVTLETGADGAQIAHIYDVIPPDEYVSHGNDSAYTNYAAAAALRY
;
A
#
# COMPACT_ATOMS: atom_id res chain seq x y z
N GLY A 1 -1.41 -12.91 6.09
CA GLY A 1 -2.71 -12.21 6.23
C GLY A 1 -2.91 -11.03 5.29
N ALA A 2 -1.88 -10.43 4.66
CA ALA A 2 -2.06 -9.24 3.82
C ALA A 2 -3.12 -9.39 2.68
N TYR A 3 -3.05 -10.47 1.90
CA TYR A 3 -4.07 -10.77 0.88
C TYR A 3 -5.47 -11.01 1.46
N SER A 4 -5.55 -11.54 2.68
CA SER A 4 -6.83 -11.73 3.37
C SER A 4 -7.41 -10.39 3.82
N LYS A 5 -6.57 -9.47 4.30
CA LYS A 5 -6.97 -8.10 4.69
C LYS A 5 -7.51 -7.32 3.49
N ALA A 6 -6.83 -7.37 2.34
CA ALA A 6 -7.30 -6.67 1.12
C ALA A 6 -8.75 -7.06 0.76
N LYS A 7 -9.11 -8.33 0.97
CA LYS A 7 -10.46 -8.87 0.70
C LYS A 7 -11.53 -8.49 1.73
N THR A 8 -11.19 -7.85 2.85
CA THR A 8 -12.20 -7.43 3.84
C THR A 8 -12.90 -6.11 3.47
N TYR A 9 -12.44 -5.43 2.42
CA TYR A 9 -13.05 -4.20 1.92
C TYR A 9 -14.21 -4.51 0.96
N ASP A 10 -15.08 -3.53 0.76
CA ASP A 10 -16.19 -3.60 -0.19
C ASP A 10 -16.15 -2.39 -1.15
N PRO A 11 -15.89 -2.59 -2.45
CA PRO A 11 -15.48 -3.85 -3.07
C PRO A 11 -14.11 -4.33 -2.56
N PRO A 12 -13.80 -5.64 -2.65
CA PRO A 12 -12.53 -6.17 -2.18
C PRO A 12 -11.37 -5.66 -3.03
N TYR A 13 -10.28 -5.28 -2.37
CA TYR A 13 -9.03 -4.96 -3.05
C TYR A 13 -8.29 -6.23 -3.49
N ALA A 14 -7.44 -6.08 -4.50
CA ALA A 14 -6.51 -7.11 -4.95
C ALA A 14 -5.17 -6.99 -4.21
N GLY A 15 -4.24 -7.90 -4.49
CA GLY A 15 -2.87 -7.79 -4.01
C GLY A 15 -2.69 -7.94 -2.50
N ALA A 16 -1.53 -7.46 -2.03
CA ALA A 16 -1.07 -7.56 -0.66
C ALA A 16 -1.27 -6.21 0.06
N MET A 17 -2.36 -6.10 0.78
CA MET A 17 -2.58 -5.00 1.73
C MET A 17 -2.07 -5.42 3.11
N PHE A 18 -0.90 -4.95 3.53
CA PHE A 18 -0.35 -5.32 4.82
C PHE A 18 -1.20 -4.77 5.98
N PRO A 19 -1.30 -5.52 7.08
CA PRO A 19 -1.95 -5.03 8.29
C PRO A 19 -1.23 -3.82 8.87
N TRP A 20 -1.97 -2.93 9.54
CA TRP A 20 -1.38 -1.81 10.24
C TRP A 20 -0.54 -2.32 11.42
N GLU A 21 -1.12 -3.23 12.21
CA GLU A 21 -0.38 -3.97 13.23
C GLU A 21 -0.42 -5.46 12.88
N SER A 22 0.76 -6.08 12.91
CA SER A 22 0.97 -7.48 12.54
C SER A 22 1.61 -8.25 13.70
N ALA A 23 1.12 -9.47 13.95
CA ALA A 23 1.74 -10.40 14.90
C ALA A 23 2.03 -11.75 14.23
N PHE A 24 1.94 -12.84 15.00
CA PHE A 24 2.44 -14.18 14.66
C PHE A 24 2.02 -14.72 13.27
N ILE A 25 0.78 -14.47 12.84
CA ILE A 25 0.23 -15.02 11.58
C ILE A 25 0.05 -13.97 10.47
N GLY A 26 0.48 -12.73 10.70
CA GLY A 26 0.42 -11.67 9.71
C GLY A 26 -0.98 -11.20 9.31
N VAL A 27 -1.98 -11.41 10.18
CA VAL A 27 -3.33 -10.83 10.06
C VAL A 27 -3.37 -9.49 10.78
N GLU A 28 -4.39 -8.67 10.49
CA GLU A 28 -4.61 -7.41 11.20
C GLU A 28 -4.86 -7.68 12.68
N THR A 29 -4.05 -7.04 13.53
CA THR A 29 -4.21 -7.09 14.99
C THR A 29 -4.44 -5.73 15.62
N CYS A 30 -4.49 -4.65 14.83
CA CYS A 30 -4.71 -3.32 15.36
C CYS A 30 -6.10 -3.25 16.02
N PRO A 31 -6.20 -2.85 17.30
CA PRO A 31 -7.47 -2.77 18.01
C PRO A 31 -8.34 -1.59 17.53
N SER A 32 -7.72 -0.60 16.89
CA SER A 32 -8.38 0.59 16.35
C SER A 32 -8.83 0.32 14.92
N SER A 33 -10.14 0.16 14.70
CA SER A 33 -10.70 0.04 13.36
C SER A 33 -10.43 1.29 12.49
N ARG A 34 -10.24 2.45 13.13
CA ARG A 34 -9.92 3.71 12.44
C ARG A 34 -8.62 3.59 11.62
N THR A 35 -7.54 3.22 12.30
CA THR A 35 -6.18 3.13 11.72
C THR A 35 -6.02 1.85 10.92
N ALA A 36 -6.50 0.71 11.45
CA ALA A 36 -6.50 -0.58 10.74
C ALA A 36 -7.08 -0.50 9.33
N LEU A 37 -8.16 0.28 9.15
CA LEU A 37 -8.84 0.40 7.87
C LEU A 37 -8.24 1.46 6.94
N ARG A 38 -7.69 2.56 7.47
CA ARG A 38 -7.39 3.76 6.66
C ARG A 38 -5.91 4.13 6.60
N GLU A 39 -5.09 3.62 7.49
CA GLU A 39 -3.65 3.90 7.50
C GLU A 39 -2.90 2.88 6.65
N GLN A 40 -3.04 3.05 5.33
CA GLN A 40 -2.71 2.02 4.34
C GLN A 40 -1.28 2.16 3.78
N HIS A 41 -0.58 3.25 4.13
CA HIS A 41 0.76 3.54 3.61
C HIS A 41 1.80 2.48 3.99
N ILE A 42 1.56 1.72 5.07
CA ILE A 42 2.41 0.60 5.50
C ILE A 42 2.74 -0.40 4.38
N SER A 43 1.82 -0.60 3.43
CA SER A 43 2.06 -1.49 2.29
C SER A 43 3.13 -0.92 1.35
N ALA A 44 3.07 0.38 1.04
CA ALA A 44 4.11 1.07 0.28
C ALA A 44 5.43 1.13 1.05
N ASP A 45 5.40 1.31 2.36
CA ASP A 45 6.59 1.37 3.20
C ASP A 45 7.37 0.04 3.18
N ILE A 46 6.65 -1.08 3.23
CA ILE A 46 7.23 -2.41 3.07
C ILE A 46 7.84 -2.58 1.67
N SER A 47 7.14 -2.12 0.63
CA SER A 47 7.66 -2.13 -0.74
C SER A 47 8.95 -1.31 -0.88
N LEU A 48 9.00 -0.11 -0.28
CA LEU A 48 10.19 0.72 -0.19
C LEU A 48 11.34 0.01 0.53
N ALA A 49 11.07 -0.64 1.67
CA ALA A 49 12.08 -1.37 2.43
C ALA A 49 12.65 -2.56 1.63
N VAL A 50 11.79 -3.30 0.93
CA VAL A 50 12.20 -4.39 0.03
C VAL A 50 13.09 -3.86 -1.09
N TRP A 51 12.69 -2.76 -1.73
CA TRP A 51 13.48 -2.13 -2.78
C TRP A 51 14.83 -1.62 -2.26
N GLN A 52 14.85 -0.97 -1.10
CA GLN A 52 16.08 -0.47 -0.47
C GLN A 52 17.06 -1.60 -0.14
N TYR A 53 16.57 -2.74 0.38
CA TYR A 53 17.41 -3.91 0.61
C TYR A 53 18.11 -4.35 -0.67
N TYR A 54 17.35 -4.53 -1.76
CA TYR A 54 17.94 -4.90 -3.05
C TYR A 54 18.88 -3.81 -3.58
N ALA A 55 18.51 -2.55 -3.46
CA ALA A 55 19.29 -1.42 -3.95
C ALA A 55 20.67 -1.35 -3.29
N VAL A 56 20.79 -1.75 -2.02
CA VAL A 56 22.05 -1.77 -1.26
C VAL A 56 22.82 -3.07 -1.49
N THR A 57 22.17 -4.22 -1.36
CA THR A 57 22.84 -5.54 -1.39
C THR A 57 23.14 -6.04 -2.79
N LYS A 58 22.34 -5.60 -3.78
CA LYS A 58 22.29 -6.14 -5.14
C LYS A 58 22.02 -7.65 -5.20
N ASP A 59 21.38 -8.21 -4.17
CA ASP A 59 21.01 -9.62 -4.13
C ASP A 59 19.83 -9.90 -5.07
N THR A 60 20.17 -10.24 -6.32
CA THR A 60 19.19 -10.46 -7.40
C THR A 60 18.40 -11.75 -7.22
N GLU A 61 18.97 -12.78 -6.59
CA GLU A 61 18.26 -14.03 -6.35
C GLU A 61 17.21 -13.87 -5.25
N TRP A 62 17.56 -13.17 -4.16
CA TRP A 62 16.59 -12.78 -3.15
C TRP A 62 15.49 -11.88 -3.73
N LEU A 63 15.85 -10.90 -4.57
CA LEU A 63 14.86 -10.06 -5.23
C LEU A 63 13.90 -10.92 -6.05
N ARG A 64 14.42 -11.83 -6.89
CA ARG A 64 13.58 -12.66 -7.77
C ARG A 64 12.65 -13.60 -7.00
N THR A 65 13.11 -14.16 -5.88
CA THR A 65 12.39 -15.23 -5.17
C THR A 65 11.55 -14.75 -3.99
N VAL A 66 11.94 -13.64 -3.35
CA VAL A 66 11.29 -13.10 -2.15
C VAL A 66 10.81 -11.67 -2.35
N GLY A 67 11.69 -10.77 -2.81
CA GLY A 67 11.38 -9.34 -2.91
C GLY A 67 10.30 -9.02 -3.94
N PHE A 68 10.45 -9.52 -5.17
CA PHE A 68 9.55 -9.23 -6.29
C PHE A 68 8.11 -9.71 -6.05
N PRO A 69 7.85 -10.92 -5.50
CA PRO A 69 6.49 -11.30 -5.11
C PRO A 69 5.83 -10.31 -4.12
N ILE A 70 6.61 -9.72 -3.20
CA ILE A 70 6.11 -8.70 -2.27
C ILE A 70 5.82 -7.39 -3.01
N LEU A 71 6.77 -6.90 -3.82
CA LEU A 71 6.62 -5.67 -4.61
C LEU A 71 5.39 -5.75 -5.52
N GLN A 72 5.26 -6.85 -6.28
CA GLN A 72 4.13 -7.11 -7.15
C GLN A 72 2.81 -7.14 -6.38
N GLY A 73 2.77 -7.84 -5.24
CA GLY A 73 1.58 -7.89 -4.40
C GLY A 73 1.15 -6.50 -3.92
N VAL A 74 2.08 -5.66 -3.50
CA VAL A 74 1.78 -4.28 -3.08
C VAL A 74 1.33 -3.42 -4.27
N ALA A 75 1.97 -3.57 -5.44
CA ALA A 75 1.56 -2.88 -6.65
C ALA A 75 0.13 -3.24 -7.06
N ASP A 76 -0.22 -4.53 -7.07
CA ASP A 76 -1.58 -5.02 -7.34
C ASP A 76 -2.60 -4.43 -6.36
N PHE A 77 -2.23 -4.28 -5.09
CA PHE A 77 -3.07 -3.61 -4.10
C PHE A 77 -3.33 -2.15 -4.50
N TYR A 78 -2.28 -1.37 -4.76
CA TYR A 78 -2.45 0.04 -5.14
C TYR A 78 -3.20 0.22 -6.45
N VAL A 79 -2.99 -0.64 -7.46
CA VAL A 79 -3.76 -0.62 -8.71
C VAL A 79 -5.26 -0.81 -8.45
N SER A 80 -5.62 -1.73 -7.54
CA SER A 80 -7.03 -1.94 -7.17
C SER A 80 -7.60 -0.86 -6.25
N ARG A 81 -6.73 -0.08 -5.60
CA ARG A 81 -7.08 0.89 -4.56
C ARG A 81 -7.32 2.30 -5.09
N VAL A 82 -6.61 2.69 -6.14
CA VAL A 82 -6.71 4.03 -6.71
C VAL A 82 -8.06 4.27 -7.38
N THR A 83 -8.59 5.47 -7.22
CA THR A 83 -9.71 5.95 -8.02
C THR A 83 -9.16 6.78 -9.18
N LEU A 84 -9.61 6.51 -10.40
CA LEU A 84 -9.21 7.28 -11.57
C LEU A 84 -10.29 8.29 -11.94
N GLU A 85 -9.90 9.54 -12.12
CA GLU A 85 -10.75 10.62 -12.62
C GLU A 85 -10.13 11.25 -13.87
N THR A 86 -10.98 11.80 -14.76
CA THR A 86 -10.51 12.46 -15.98
C THR A 86 -10.32 13.95 -15.71
N GLY A 87 -9.09 14.44 -15.88
CA GLY A 87 -8.73 15.85 -15.76
C GLY A 87 -9.29 16.71 -16.90
N ALA A 88 -9.21 18.03 -16.72
CA ALA A 88 -9.73 19.01 -17.68
C ALA A 88 -9.04 18.95 -19.06
N ASP A 89 -7.82 18.43 -19.12
CA ASP A 89 -7.02 18.19 -20.32
C ASP A 89 -7.23 16.78 -20.92
N GLY A 90 -8.11 15.98 -20.34
CA GLY A 90 -8.36 14.59 -20.72
C GLY A 90 -7.37 13.58 -20.15
N ALA A 91 -6.40 14.00 -19.33
CA ALA A 91 -5.48 13.08 -18.67
C ALA A 91 -6.17 12.34 -17.51
N GLN A 92 -5.83 11.07 -17.31
CA GLN A 92 -6.29 10.33 -16.13
C GLN A 92 -5.46 10.73 -14.90
N ILE A 93 -6.15 11.13 -13.84
CA ILE A 93 -5.58 11.48 -12.54
C ILE A 93 -5.95 10.37 -11.56
N ALA A 94 -4.95 9.85 -10.85
CA ALA A 94 -5.15 8.83 -9.83
C ALA A 94 -5.23 9.47 -8.45
N HIS A 95 -6.26 9.07 -7.69
CA HIS A 95 -6.56 9.57 -6.36
C HIS A 95 -6.57 8.43 -5.35
N ILE A 96 -6.17 8.75 -4.11
CA ILE A 96 -6.36 7.87 -2.96
C ILE A 96 -7.14 8.65 -1.90
N TYR A 97 -8.44 8.36 -1.84
CA TYR A 97 -9.38 9.01 -0.92
C TYR A 97 -9.55 8.25 0.40
N ASP A 98 -10.00 8.93 1.45
CA ASP A 98 -10.32 8.36 2.76
C ASP A 98 -9.17 7.53 3.38
N VAL A 99 -7.99 8.15 3.51
CA VAL A 99 -6.83 7.56 4.17
C VAL A 99 -6.41 8.34 5.40
N ILE A 100 -5.68 7.67 6.27
CA ILE A 100 -4.93 8.29 7.35
C ILE A 100 -3.48 8.44 6.86
N PRO A 101 -2.95 9.67 6.77
CA PRO A 101 -1.54 9.89 6.50
C PRO A 101 -0.70 9.52 7.74
N PRO A 102 0.64 9.55 7.66
CA PRO A 102 1.48 9.33 8.84
C PRO A 102 1.19 10.27 10.04
N ASP A 103 0.56 11.42 9.78
CA ASP A 103 -0.03 12.25 10.83
C ASP A 103 -1.44 11.72 11.19
N GLU A 104 -1.51 10.85 12.19
CA GLU A 104 -2.75 10.20 12.64
C GLU A 104 -3.83 11.16 13.18
N TYR A 105 -3.51 12.44 13.45
CA TYR A 105 -4.51 13.43 13.83
C TYR A 105 -5.46 13.76 12.67
N VAL A 106 -5.06 13.48 11.43
CA VAL A 106 -5.91 13.56 10.24
C VAL A 106 -6.57 12.20 9.99
N SER A 107 -7.88 12.10 10.21
CA SER A 107 -8.61 10.82 10.15
C SER A 107 -9.30 10.51 8.82
N HIS A 108 -9.45 11.51 7.94
CA HIS A 108 -10.12 11.43 6.63
C HIS A 108 -9.38 12.29 5.60
N GLY A 109 -8.13 11.93 5.33
CA GLY A 109 -7.30 12.59 4.33
C GLY A 109 -7.63 12.09 2.92
N ASN A 110 -7.87 13.02 2.01
CA ASN A 110 -7.89 12.76 0.58
C ASN A 110 -6.56 13.21 -0.01
N ASP A 111 -5.98 12.39 -0.89
CA ASP A 111 -4.73 12.70 -1.58
C ASP A 111 -3.61 13.12 -0.63
N SER A 112 -3.44 12.33 0.44
CA SER A 112 -2.29 12.47 1.34
C SER A 112 -1.01 12.50 0.51
N ALA A 113 -0.24 13.59 0.62
CA ALA A 113 0.98 13.76 -0.16
C ALA A 113 1.96 12.59 0.03
N TYR A 114 2.10 12.12 1.27
CA TYR A 114 2.94 10.97 1.59
C TYR A 114 2.38 9.69 0.97
N THR A 115 1.10 9.38 1.22
CA THR A 115 0.49 8.12 0.76
C THR A 115 0.49 8.03 -0.77
N ASN A 116 0.15 9.12 -1.46
CA ASN A 116 0.14 9.16 -2.93
C ASN A 116 1.57 8.98 -3.48
N TYR A 117 2.56 9.65 -2.90
CA TYR A 117 3.95 9.48 -3.32
C TYR A 117 4.45 8.06 -3.08
N ALA A 118 4.20 7.51 -1.89
CA ALA A 118 4.63 6.16 -1.51
C ALA A 118 3.97 5.09 -2.42
N ALA A 119 2.68 5.23 -2.70
CA ALA A 119 1.96 4.38 -3.66
C ALA A 119 2.56 4.48 -5.07
N ALA A 120 2.80 5.70 -5.56
CA ALA A 120 3.41 5.91 -6.87
C ALA A 120 4.83 5.35 -6.95
N ALA A 121 5.59 5.37 -5.86
CA ALA A 121 6.90 4.76 -5.78
C ALA A 121 6.81 3.23 -5.80
N ALA A 122 5.89 2.65 -5.02
CA ALA A 122 5.64 1.21 -5.00
C ALA A 122 5.23 0.65 -6.38
N LEU A 123 4.50 1.43 -7.18
CA LEU A 123 4.12 1.07 -8.57
C LEU A 123 5.29 1.13 -9.57
N ARG A 124 6.43 1.75 -9.20
CA ARG A 124 7.61 1.91 -10.07
C ARG A 124 8.72 0.90 -9.79
N TYR A 125 8.72 0.29 -8.61
CA TYR A 125 9.71 -0.72 -8.20
C TYR A 125 9.44 -2.05 -8.92
#